data_AF-A0A2X2X1P8-F1
#
_entry.id   AF-A0A2X2X1P8-F1
#
_cell.length_a   1.000
_cell.length_b   1.000
_cell.length_c   1.000
_cell.angle_alpha   90.00
_cell.angle_beta   90.00
_cell.angle_gamma   90.00
#
_symmetry.space_group_name_H-M   'P 1'
#
loop_
_entity.id
_entity.type
_entity.pdbx_description
1 polymer ?
#
loop_
_entity_poly.entity_id
_entity_poly.type
_entity_poly.pdbx_seq_one_letter_code
_entity_poly.pdbx_strand_id
1 'polypeptide(L)'
;MNMRKILLLFLFAVTSFHAQSIENPEAFKKCRKEFNKKICLSDEDKDSILFYLDRCPKEEGPVENNGCPWPDTDKDLVIDKDDKCPYIAGPQENQGCPWLDTDGDGVLDKDDACPTVRGVQDNNGCPPIVMKGCR
;
A
#
# COMPACT_ATOMS: atom_id res chain seq x y z
N MET A 1 -32.63 31.52 -47.90
CA MET A 1 -32.33 30.83 -46.62
C MET A 1 -31.10 31.48 -46.01
N ASN A 2 -31.25 32.09 -44.84
CA ASN A 2 -30.26 33.02 -44.30
C ASN A 2 -29.16 32.26 -43.52
N MET A 3 -27.89 32.51 -43.85
CA MET A 3 -26.70 31.81 -43.33
C MET A 3 -26.61 31.82 -41.78
N ARG A 4 -27.24 32.81 -41.15
CA ARG A 4 -27.37 32.93 -39.68
C ARG A 4 -28.30 31.87 -39.04
N LYS A 5 -29.24 31.29 -39.78
CA LYS A 5 -30.11 30.21 -39.25
C LYS A 5 -29.46 28.83 -39.34
N ILE A 6 -28.53 28.62 -40.27
CA ILE A 6 -27.79 27.36 -40.44
C ILE A 6 -26.70 27.24 -39.36
N LEU A 7 -26.06 28.36 -38.99
CA LEU A 7 -25.05 28.37 -37.92
C LEU A 7 -25.63 28.06 -36.53
N LEU A 8 -26.89 28.42 -36.27
CA LEU A 8 -27.58 28.11 -35.01
C LEU A 8 -28.08 26.67 -34.90
N LEU A 9 -28.22 25.95 -36.04
CA LEU A 9 -28.65 24.55 -36.07
C LEU A 9 -27.50 23.54 -35.89
N PHE A 10 -26.25 23.95 -36.15
CA PHE A 10 -25.07 23.09 -35.96
C PHE A 10 -24.39 23.19 -34.59
N LEU A 11 -24.70 24.23 -33.80
CA LEU A 11 -24.15 24.41 -32.44
C LEU A 11 -24.84 23.56 -31.35
N PHE A 12 -25.95 22.89 -31.66
CA PHE A 12 -26.73 22.11 -30.70
C PHE A 12 -26.44 20.60 -30.70
N ALA A 13 -25.57 20.09 -31.59
CA ALA A 13 -25.46 18.65 -31.85
C ALA A 13 -24.22 17.95 -31.24
N VAL A 14 -23.38 18.63 -30.45
CA VAL A 14 -22.12 18.02 -29.94
C VAL A 14 -21.92 18.17 -28.43
N THR A 15 -22.97 18.44 -27.65
CA THR A 15 -22.88 18.19 -26.20
C THR A 15 -23.28 16.74 -25.97
N SER A 16 -22.35 15.83 -26.24
CA SER A 16 -22.45 14.42 -25.85
C SER A 16 -22.63 14.37 -24.33
N PHE A 17 -23.88 14.32 -23.89
CA PHE A 17 -24.25 13.96 -22.52
C PHE A 17 -23.71 12.56 -22.29
N HIS A 18 -22.50 12.45 -21.75
CA HIS A 18 -22.03 11.23 -21.15
C HIS A 18 -22.88 11.04 -19.91
N ALA A 19 -23.98 10.29 -20.05
CA ALA A 19 -24.64 9.72 -18.90
C ALA A 19 -23.60 8.80 -18.24
N GLN A 20 -22.95 9.28 -17.17
CA GLN A 20 -22.10 8.43 -16.33
C GLN A 20 -22.95 7.24 -15.91
N SER A 21 -22.60 6.06 -16.41
CA SER A 21 -23.23 4.81 -16.00
C SER A 21 -22.95 4.63 -14.52
N ILE A 22 -24.01 4.46 -13.73
CA ILE A 22 -23.86 4.14 -12.30
C ILE A 22 -23.33 2.72 -12.22
N GLU A 23 -22.07 2.59 -11.83
CA GLU A 23 -21.46 1.31 -11.51
C GLU A 23 -22.07 0.81 -10.21
N ASN A 24 -22.63 -0.42 -10.20
CA ASN A 24 -23.37 -0.96 -9.05
C ASN A 24 -24.58 -0.10 -8.57
N PRO A 25 -25.74 -0.22 -9.25
CA PRO A 25 -26.96 0.51 -8.90
C PRO A 25 -27.45 0.29 -7.46
N GLU A 26 -27.20 -0.88 -6.87
CA GLU A 26 -27.63 -1.20 -5.50
C GLU A 26 -26.78 -0.45 -4.46
N ALA A 27 -25.45 -0.39 -4.63
CA ALA A 27 -24.58 0.42 -3.79
C ALA A 27 -24.96 1.90 -3.87
N PHE A 28 -25.21 2.41 -5.08
CA PHE A 28 -25.64 3.79 -5.27
C PHE A 28 -26.99 4.06 -4.59
N LYS A 29 -27.96 3.16 -4.74
CA LYS A 29 -29.26 3.25 -4.06
C LYS A 29 -29.10 3.23 -2.54
N LYS A 30 -28.18 2.44 -1.99
CA LYS A 30 -27.86 2.42 -0.55
C LYS A 30 -27.29 3.78 -0.12
N CYS A 31 -26.28 4.31 -0.81
CA CYS A 31 -25.73 5.63 -0.51
C CYS A 31 -26.80 6.72 -0.54
N ARG A 32 -27.68 6.71 -1.56
CA ARG A 32 -28.74 7.73 -1.71
C ARG A 32 -29.81 7.71 -0.62
N LYS A 33 -29.90 6.65 0.19
CA LYS A 33 -30.76 6.61 1.38
C LYS A 33 -30.22 7.46 2.52
N GLU A 34 -28.90 7.62 2.59
CA GLU A 34 -28.20 8.30 3.69
C GLU A 34 -27.65 9.66 3.25
N PHE A 35 -27.24 9.80 1.98
CA PHE A 35 -26.57 10.97 1.45
C PHE A 35 -27.24 11.53 0.18
N ASN A 36 -26.95 12.79 -0.13
CA ASN A 36 -27.44 13.42 -1.36
C ASN A 36 -26.67 12.91 -2.60
N LYS A 37 -27.21 13.14 -3.81
CA LYS A 37 -26.61 12.63 -5.06
C LYS A 37 -25.21 13.17 -5.30
N LYS A 38 -24.95 14.41 -4.89
CA LYS A 38 -23.65 15.06 -5.09
C LYS A 38 -22.58 14.36 -4.24
N ILE A 39 -22.87 14.03 -2.99
CA ILE A 39 -21.97 13.27 -2.12
C ILE A 39 -21.77 11.86 -2.67
N CYS A 40 -22.84 11.16 -3.05
CA CYS A 40 -22.68 9.81 -3.62
C CYS A 40 -21.94 9.78 -4.96
N LEU A 41 -21.66 10.92 -5.60
CA LEU A 41 -20.89 10.99 -6.84
C LEU A 41 -19.63 11.86 -6.66
N SER A 42 -19.29 12.24 -5.43
CA SER A 42 -18.00 12.85 -5.12
C SER A 42 -16.95 11.77 -4.92
N ASP A 43 -15.71 12.23 -4.87
CA ASP A 43 -14.51 11.49 -4.51
C ASP A 43 -13.82 12.43 -3.50
N GLU A 44 -13.84 12.05 -2.23
CA GLU A 44 -13.55 12.95 -1.11
C GLU A 44 -12.05 12.96 -0.77
N ASP A 45 -11.39 11.81 -0.88
CA ASP A 45 -9.94 11.63 -0.67
C ASP A 45 -9.14 11.60 -1.98
N LYS A 46 -9.80 11.58 -3.14
CA LYS A 46 -9.20 11.69 -4.48
C LYS A 46 -8.40 10.47 -4.90
N ASP A 47 -8.79 9.29 -4.41
CA ASP A 47 -8.19 8.01 -4.79
C ASP A 47 -8.74 7.45 -6.12
N SER A 48 -9.60 8.23 -6.80
CA SER A 48 -10.30 7.87 -8.05
C SER A 48 -11.45 6.88 -7.88
N ILE A 49 -11.91 6.65 -6.65
CA ILE A 49 -13.08 5.84 -6.34
C ILE A 49 -14.18 6.78 -5.84
N LEU A 50 -15.38 6.62 -6.40
CA LEU A 50 -16.51 7.44 -5.99
C LEU A 50 -16.94 7.06 -4.56
N PHE A 51 -17.33 8.04 -3.76
CA PHE A 51 -17.75 7.93 -2.35
C PHE A 51 -18.72 6.76 -2.07
N TYR A 52 -19.57 6.40 -3.03
CA TYR A 52 -20.56 5.32 -2.85
C TYR A 52 -20.01 3.91 -3.13
N LEU A 53 -18.84 3.81 -3.76
CA LEU A 53 -18.09 2.58 -4.03
C LEU A 53 -16.91 2.42 -3.08
N ASP A 54 -16.45 3.53 -2.52
CA ASP A 54 -15.33 3.59 -1.59
C ASP A 54 -15.74 3.13 -0.18
N ARG A 55 -14.93 2.22 0.39
CA ARG A 55 -15.12 1.72 1.75
C ARG A 55 -14.48 2.64 2.79
N CYS A 56 -13.50 3.45 2.41
CA CYS A 56 -12.80 4.39 3.27
C CYS A 56 -12.79 5.82 2.69
N PRO A 57 -13.94 6.53 2.59
CA PRO A 57 -14.09 7.78 1.82
C PRO A 57 -13.37 9.03 2.36
N LYS A 58 -12.36 8.86 3.20
CA LYS A 58 -11.55 9.92 3.79
C LYS A 58 -10.07 9.54 3.84
N GLU A 59 -9.72 8.35 3.37
CA GLU A 59 -8.38 7.79 3.46
C GLU A 59 -8.06 7.15 2.12
N GLU A 60 -7.08 7.70 1.41
CA GLU A 60 -6.70 7.22 0.08
C GLU A 60 -6.38 5.71 0.10
N GLY A 61 -6.96 4.96 -0.85
CA GLY A 61 -6.66 3.55 -1.00
C GLY A 61 -6.73 3.05 -2.44
N PRO A 62 -6.13 1.87 -2.72
CA PRO A 62 -6.19 1.29 -4.05
C PRO A 62 -7.58 0.70 -4.37
N VAL A 63 -7.90 0.64 -5.67
CA VAL A 63 -9.10 -0.03 -6.20
C VAL A 63 -9.15 -1.50 -5.76
N GLU A 64 -7.98 -2.16 -5.72
CA GLU A 64 -7.83 -3.55 -5.28
C GLU A 64 -8.32 -3.77 -3.84
N ASN A 65 -8.29 -2.73 -2.99
CA ASN A 65 -8.79 -2.77 -1.62
C ASN A 65 -10.04 -1.90 -1.40
N ASN A 66 -10.78 -1.60 -2.46
CA ASN A 66 -12.02 -0.81 -2.42
C ASN A 66 -11.85 0.56 -1.74
N GLY A 67 -10.75 1.26 -2.05
CA GLY A 67 -10.47 2.60 -1.56
C GLY A 67 -9.94 2.67 -0.14
N CYS A 68 -9.64 1.54 0.48
CA CYS A 68 -8.99 1.52 1.80
C CYS A 68 -7.48 1.29 1.70
N PRO A 69 -6.65 1.94 2.53
CA PRO A 69 -5.25 1.56 2.64
C PRO A 69 -5.09 0.10 3.11
N TRP A 70 -3.98 -0.54 2.75
CA TRP A 70 -3.61 -1.83 3.34
C TRP A 70 -3.08 -1.60 4.76
N PRO A 71 -3.42 -2.48 5.72
CA PRO A 71 -2.89 -2.38 7.07
C PRO A 71 -1.38 -2.65 7.09
N ASP A 72 -0.72 -2.03 8.07
CA ASP A 72 0.66 -2.25 8.50
C ASP A 72 0.61 -2.33 10.04
N THR A 73 0.57 -3.56 10.54
CA THR A 73 0.18 -3.86 11.93
C THR A 73 1.30 -3.53 12.91
N ASP A 74 2.56 -3.76 12.56
CA ASP A 74 3.73 -3.47 13.41
C ASP A 74 4.45 -2.16 13.06
N LYS A 75 4.03 -1.50 11.96
CA LYS A 75 4.45 -0.16 11.55
C LYS A 75 5.89 -0.10 11.07
N ASP A 76 6.35 -1.14 10.39
CA ASP A 76 7.69 -1.23 9.82
C ASP A 76 7.79 -0.74 8.36
N LEU A 77 6.67 -0.25 7.80
CA LEU A 77 6.51 0.23 6.42
C LEU A 77 6.42 -0.88 5.37
N VAL A 78 6.33 -2.15 5.78
CA VAL A 78 5.95 -3.29 4.95
C VAL A 78 4.51 -3.66 5.31
N ILE A 79 3.59 -3.41 4.38
CA ILE A 79 2.18 -3.72 4.60
C ILE A 79 1.97 -5.22 4.86
N ASP A 80 0.97 -5.56 5.68
CA ASP A 80 0.72 -6.93 6.16
C ASP A 80 0.63 -7.98 5.04
N LYS A 81 0.20 -7.57 3.83
CA LYS A 81 0.09 -8.48 2.67
C LYS A 81 1.45 -8.84 2.04
N ASP A 82 2.46 -8.00 2.25
CA ASP A 82 3.83 -8.15 1.72
C ASP A 82 4.86 -8.47 2.83
N ASP A 83 4.44 -8.39 4.10
CA ASP A 83 5.25 -8.68 5.28
C ASP A 83 5.23 -10.17 5.66
N LYS A 84 6.41 -10.75 5.88
CA LYS A 84 6.59 -12.13 6.36
C LYS A 84 6.43 -12.26 7.87
N CYS A 85 6.55 -11.17 8.61
CA CYS A 85 6.44 -11.09 10.06
C CYS A 85 5.46 -9.98 10.53
N PRO A 86 4.15 -10.03 10.20
CA PRO A 86 3.17 -8.92 10.37
C PRO A 86 2.95 -8.36 11.78
N TYR A 87 3.63 -8.91 12.79
CA TYR A 87 3.48 -8.52 14.19
C TYR A 87 4.83 -8.21 14.85
N ILE A 88 5.93 -8.25 14.09
CA ILE A 88 7.30 -8.07 14.58
C ILE A 88 8.08 -7.28 13.53
N ALA A 89 8.22 -5.98 13.78
CA ALA A 89 8.86 -5.06 12.86
C ALA A 89 10.24 -5.54 12.38
N GLY A 90 10.48 -5.40 11.08
CA GLY A 90 11.73 -5.72 10.44
C GLY A 90 12.04 -4.82 9.24
N PRO A 91 13.27 -4.91 8.71
CA PRO A 91 13.63 -4.17 7.52
C PRO A 91 12.91 -4.67 6.26
N GLN A 92 12.63 -3.75 5.33
CA GLN A 92 12.08 -4.07 4.01
C GLN A 92 12.98 -5.07 3.24
N GLU A 93 14.30 -4.97 3.41
CA GLU A 93 15.28 -5.89 2.80
C GLU A 93 15.09 -7.35 3.24
N ASN A 94 14.48 -7.56 4.41
CA ASN A 94 14.12 -8.89 4.93
C ASN A 94 12.60 -9.12 4.95
N GLN A 95 11.86 -8.41 4.11
CA GLN A 95 10.41 -8.54 3.95
C GLN A 95 9.66 -8.41 5.30
N GLY A 96 10.04 -7.38 6.08
CA GLY A 96 9.41 -7.04 7.36
C GLY A 96 9.80 -7.95 8.53
N CYS A 97 10.72 -8.90 8.34
CA CYS A 97 11.21 -9.74 9.43
C CYS A 97 12.52 -9.22 10.04
N PRO A 98 12.72 -9.27 11.36
CA PRO A 98 14.02 -9.02 11.96
C PRO A 98 15.06 -10.06 11.49
N TRP A 99 16.32 -9.65 11.42
CA TRP A 99 17.44 -10.59 11.24
C TRP A 99 17.72 -11.31 12.55
N LEU A 100 18.05 -12.60 12.47
CA LEU A 100 18.44 -13.39 13.64
C LEU A 100 19.92 -13.20 13.97
N ASP A 101 20.25 -13.42 15.23
CA ASP A 101 21.59 -13.60 15.78
C ASP A 101 21.51 -14.87 16.63
N THR A 102 21.83 -16.00 16.01
CA THR A 102 21.55 -17.33 16.55
C THR A 102 22.42 -17.65 17.77
N ASP A 103 23.64 -17.12 17.84
CA ASP A 103 24.54 -17.39 18.95
C ASP A 103 24.67 -16.23 19.96
N GLY A 104 24.15 -15.06 19.63
CA GLY A 104 24.04 -13.90 20.50
C GLY A 104 25.35 -13.16 20.70
N ASP A 105 26.25 -13.15 19.72
CA ASP A 105 27.52 -12.42 19.78
C ASP A 105 27.44 -10.96 19.29
N GLY A 106 26.29 -10.56 18.74
CA GLY A 106 26.03 -9.21 18.25
C GLY A 106 26.33 -9.01 16.76
N VAL A 107 26.79 -10.04 16.04
CA VAL A 107 26.86 -10.10 14.58
C VAL A 107 25.66 -10.87 14.08
N LEU A 108 24.83 -10.26 13.23
CA LEU A 108 23.65 -10.93 12.68
C LEU A 108 24.04 -12.13 11.83
N ASP A 109 23.23 -13.18 11.81
CA ASP A 109 23.48 -14.44 11.06
C ASP A 109 23.81 -14.20 9.57
N LYS A 110 23.27 -13.12 8.98
CA LYS A 110 23.53 -12.74 7.58
C LYS A 110 24.93 -12.15 7.34
N ASP A 111 25.57 -11.63 8.38
CA ASP A 111 26.89 -11.01 8.38
C ASP A 111 27.94 -11.85 9.15
N ASP A 112 27.48 -12.88 9.88
CA ASP A 112 28.30 -13.78 10.69
C ASP A 112 28.89 -14.92 9.85
N ALA A 113 30.21 -15.08 9.91
CA ALA A 113 30.92 -16.17 9.25
C ALA A 113 30.85 -17.50 10.05
N CYS A 114 30.46 -17.44 11.32
CA CYS A 114 30.28 -18.56 12.24
C CYS A 114 28.93 -18.51 13.01
N PRO A 115 27.75 -18.55 12.33
CA PRO A 115 26.40 -18.25 12.92
C PRO A 115 25.91 -19.08 14.11
N THR A 116 26.70 -20.04 14.59
CA THR A 116 26.31 -20.94 15.68
C THR A 116 27.38 -21.01 16.77
N VAL A 117 28.45 -20.22 16.65
CA VAL A 117 29.63 -20.27 17.52
C VAL A 117 30.10 -18.85 17.82
N ARG A 118 29.69 -18.35 18.99
CA ARG A 118 30.01 -17.00 19.45
C ARG A 118 31.44 -16.59 19.18
N GLY A 119 31.60 -15.45 18.51
CA GLY A 119 32.89 -14.85 18.23
C GLY A 119 32.95 -13.38 18.62
N VAL A 120 33.68 -12.62 17.80
CA VAL A 120 33.90 -11.18 17.99
C VAL A 120 33.66 -10.45 16.68
N GLN A 121 33.17 -9.22 16.77
CA GLN A 121 32.90 -8.37 15.61
C GLN A 121 34.13 -8.19 14.70
N ASP A 122 35.33 -8.01 15.29
CA ASP A 122 36.60 -7.86 14.55
C ASP A 122 36.97 -9.08 13.69
N ASN A 123 36.33 -10.23 13.94
CA ASN A 123 36.55 -11.47 13.21
C ASN A 123 35.25 -12.01 12.60
N ASN A 124 34.33 -11.11 12.20
CA ASN A 124 33.06 -11.44 11.55
C ASN A 124 32.26 -12.54 12.28
N GLY A 125 32.14 -12.41 13.61
CA GLY A 125 31.39 -13.34 14.45
C GLY A 125 32.06 -14.70 14.70
N CYS A 126 33.28 -14.92 14.19
CA CYS A 126 34.04 -16.13 14.48
C CYS A 126 34.96 -15.99 15.73
N PRO A 127 35.22 -17.09 16.46
CA PRO A 127 36.20 -17.09 17.55
C PRO A 127 37.57 -16.59 17.11
N PRO A 128 38.30 -15.84 17.96
CA PRO A 128 39.62 -15.34 17.60
C PRO A 128 40.58 -16.50 17.29
N ILE A 129 41.45 -16.29 16.30
CA ILE A 129 42.53 -17.24 16.01
C ILE A 129 43.50 -17.22 17.20
N VAL A 130 43.31 -18.16 18.12
CA VAL A 130 44.30 -18.43 19.16
C VAL A 130 45.53 -19.02 18.46
N MET A 131 46.52 -18.17 18.23
CA MET A 131 47.89 -18.62 17.92
C MET A 131 48.32 -19.48 19.10
N LYS A 132 48.14 -20.80 18.98
CA LYS A 132 48.69 -21.76 19.94
C LYS A 132 50.19 -21.56 19.87
N GLY A 133 50.74 -20.87 20.87
CA GLY A 133 52.15 -20.56 20.92
C GLY A 133 52.96 -21.82 20.66
N CYS A 134 53.89 -21.75 19.71
CA CYS A 134 54.95 -22.74 19.62
C CYS A 134 55.61 -22.81 21.00
N ARG A 135 55.51 -23.96 21.64
CA ARG A 135 56.24 -24.27 22.87
C ARG A 135 57.33 -25.28 22.53
#